data_AF-A0A6N9AZ58-F1
#
_entry.id   AF-A0A6N9AZ58-F1
#
_cell.length_a   1.000
_cell.length_b   1.000
_cell.length_c   1.000
_cell.angle_alpha   90.00
_cell.angle_beta   90.00
_cell.angle_gamma   90.00
#
_symmetry.space_group_name_H-M   'P 1'
#
loop_
_entity.id
_entity.type
_entity.pdbx_description
1 polymer ?
#
loop_
_entity_poly.entity_id
_entity_poly.type
_entity_poly.pdbx_seq_one_letter_code
_entity_poly.pdbx_strand_id
1 'polypeptide(L)'
;MTKNPISPTIPLDEDGSHHGFLSLPYSRNDSAWGSIMIPISVIKNGPGPTALLTGANHGDEYEGPVALQDLALRLNAADIQGRVIIVPAFNYPAFRAGTRNSPIDDGNMNRVFPGNPRGTVTE
;
A
#
# COMPACT_ATOMS: atom_id res chain seq x y z
N MET A 1 17.35 -9.28 -10.88
CA MET A 1 16.33 -8.22 -10.75
C MET A 1 16.86 -7.15 -9.82
N THR A 2 16.71 -5.88 -10.15
CA THR A 2 17.10 -4.76 -9.27
C THR A 2 16.20 -4.74 -8.04
N LYS A 3 16.75 -4.41 -6.86
CA LYS A 3 15.97 -4.27 -5.62
C LYS A 3 14.96 -3.13 -5.76
N ASN A 4 13.71 -3.37 -5.39
CA ASN A 4 12.69 -2.32 -5.33
C ASN A 4 13.08 -1.26 -4.27
N PRO A 5 12.94 0.06 -4.55
CA PRO A 5 13.37 1.11 -3.64
C PRO A 5 12.43 1.33 -2.44
N ILE A 6 11.25 0.71 -2.45
CA ILE A 6 10.28 0.82 -1.37
C ILE A 6 10.84 0.20 -0.08
N SER A 7 10.69 0.94 1.02
CA SER A 7 10.96 0.43 2.36
C SER A 7 9.73 0.58 3.27
N PRO A 8 9.34 -0.47 4.00
CA PRO A 8 8.28 -0.33 5.00
C PRO A 8 8.83 0.42 6.23
N THR A 9 7.97 1.22 6.87
CA THR A 9 8.29 1.90 8.13
C THR A 9 7.94 1.05 9.36
N ILE A 10 7.42 -0.16 9.14
CA ILE A 10 6.98 -1.12 10.16
C ILE A 10 7.49 -2.53 9.80
N PRO A 11 7.65 -3.43 10.78
CA PRO A 11 7.88 -4.84 10.48
C PRO A 11 6.67 -5.44 9.74
N LEU A 12 6.93 -6.39 8.84
CA LEU A 12 5.88 -7.05 8.04
C LEU A 12 5.61 -8.49 8.48
N ASP A 13 6.42 -9.01 9.40
CA ASP A 13 6.48 -10.42 9.80
C ASP A 13 6.47 -10.66 11.31
N GLU A 14 6.44 -9.59 12.12
CA GLU A 14 6.30 -9.65 13.57
C GLU A 14 4.83 -9.79 13.99
N ASP A 15 4.58 -10.53 15.07
CA ASP A 15 3.26 -10.61 15.69
C ASP A 15 2.85 -9.24 16.28
N GLY A 16 1.53 -9.02 16.39
CA GLY A 16 0.94 -7.76 16.83
C GLY A 16 0.19 -7.02 15.74
N SER A 17 -0.12 -5.75 16.00
CA SER A 17 -0.82 -4.85 15.08
C SER A 17 0.08 -3.66 14.79
N HIS A 18 0.53 -3.54 13.54
CA HIS A 18 1.50 -2.54 13.10
C HIS A 18 0.86 -1.65 12.05
N HIS A 19 0.92 -0.32 12.25
CA HIS A 19 0.37 0.67 11.33
C HIS A 19 1.49 1.61 10.88
N GLY A 20 1.61 1.81 9.57
CA GLY A 20 2.69 2.63 9.03
C GLY A 20 2.55 2.85 7.53
N PHE A 21 3.70 2.93 6.86
CA PHE A 21 3.77 3.27 5.45
C PHE A 21 4.73 2.36 4.70
N LEU A 22 4.43 2.14 3.42
CA LEU A 22 5.44 1.82 2.42
C LEU A 22 5.99 3.17 1.91
N SER A 23 7.26 3.45 2.20
CA SER A 23 7.95 4.65 1.74
C SER A 23 8.55 4.40 0.37
N LEU A 24 8.00 5.04 -0.66
CA LEU A 24 8.53 5.04 -2.02
C LEU A 24 9.28 6.36 -2.26
N PRO A 25 10.62 6.35 -2.41
CA PRO A 25 11.36 7.56 -2.78
C PRO A 25 10.83 8.16 -4.08
N TYR A 26 10.54 9.46 -4.06
CA TYR A 26 10.02 10.19 -5.22
C TYR A 26 10.54 11.63 -5.21
N SER A 27 11.66 11.83 -5.90
CA SER A 27 12.28 13.14 -6.11
C SER A 27 11.56 13.92 -7.20
N ARG A 28 11.19 15.18 -6.91
CA ARG A 28 10.55 16.10 -7.87
C ARG A 28 10.83 17.55 -7.50
N ASN A 29 10.40 18.49 -8.34
CA ASN A 29 10.66 19.92 -8.17
C ASN A 29 10.21 20.48 -6.81
N ASP A 30 9.07 20.04 -6.28
CA ASP A 30 8.55 20.51 -4.98
C ASP A 30 9.13 19.77 -3.77
N SER A 31 9.91 18.70 -3.99
CA SER A 31 10.47 17.87 -2.94
C SER A 31 11.64 17.03 -3.48
N ALA A 32 12.84 17.62 -3.45
CA ALA A 32 14.04 17.00 -3.99
C ALA A 32 14.38 15.64 -3.33
N TRP A 33 14.01 15.47 -2.05
CA TRP A 33 14.21 14.24 -1.28
C TRP A 33 12.88 13.71 -0.71
N GLY A 34 11.81 13.84 -1.49
CA GLY A 34 10.48 13.41 -1.07
C GLY A 34 10.26 11.89 -1.16
N SER A 35 9.18 11.45 -0.53
CA SER A 35 8.63 10.09 -0.67
C SER A 35 7.12 10.13 -0.84
N ILE A 36 6.57 9.09 -1.45
CA ILE A 36 5.15 8.75 -1.40
C ILE A 36 4.98 7.77 -0.24
N MET A 37 4.15 8.13 0.74
CA MET A 37 3.93 7.36 1.96
C MET A 37 2.60 6.60 1.81
N ILE A 38 2.66 5.37 1.29
CA ILE A 38 1.48 4.54 1.01
C ILE A 38 1.03 3.88 2.32
N PRO A 39 -0.20 4.11 2.82
CA PRO A 39 -0.65 3.53 4.08
C PRO A 39 -0.69 2.00 4.04
N ILE A 40 -0.18 1.37 5.09
CA ILE A 40 -0.22 -0.08 5.28
C ILE A 40 -0.49 -0.42 6.75
N SER A 41 -1.26 -1.48 6.97
CA SER A 41 -1.37 -2.12 8.28
C SER A 41 -1.07 -3.61 8.17
N VAL A 42 -0.33 -4.15 9.13
CA VAL A 42 -0.04 -5.57 9.24
C VAL A 42 -0.52 -6.06 10.59
N ILE A 43 -1.47 -6.99 10.58
CA ILE A 43 -1.97 -7.65 11.77
C ILE A 43 -1.54 -9.11 11.65
N LYS A 44 -0.77 -9.59 12.62
CA LYS A 44 -0.24 -10.96 12.63
C LYS A 44 -0.36 -11.57 14.02
N ASN A 45 -0.76 -12.84 14.08
CA ASN A 45 -0.76 -13.61 15.31
C ASN A 45 -0.64 -15.11 15.00
N GLY A 46 0.36 -15.76 15.58
CA GLY A 46 0.51 -17.22 15.47
C GLY A 46 0.71 -17.73 14.03
N PRO A 47 0.59 -19.06 13.82
CA PRO A 47 0.68 -19.70 12.52
C PRO A 47 -0.64 -19.60 11.72
N GLY A 48 -0.53 -19.47 10.40
CA GLY A 48 -1.69 -19.44 9.52
C GLY A 48 -1.37 -18.82 8.15
N PRO A 49 -2.36 -18.76 7.24
CA PRO A 49 -2.17 -18.15 5.92
C PRO A 49 -1.92 -16.63 6.02
N THR A 50 -1.40 -16.06 4.93
CA THR A 50 -1.35 -14.60 4.75
C THR A 50 -2.40 -14.17 3.73
N ALA A 51 -3.24 -13.21 4.07
CA ALA A 51 -4.09 -12.50 3.13
C ALA A 51 -3.54 -11.09 2.86
N LEU A 52 -3.46 -10.71 1.58
CA LEU A 52 -3.17 -9.34 1.13
C LEU A 52 -4.47 -8.72 0.65
N LEU A 53 -4.87 -7.62 1.28
CA LEU A 53 -6.10 -6.91 0.98
C LEU A 53 -5.76 -5.53 0.46
N THR A 54 -6.16 -5.24 -0.78
CA THR A 54 -5.90 -3.96 -1.45
C THR A 54 -7.21 -3.27 -1.83
N GLY A 55 -7.27 -1.96 -1.60
CA GLY A 55 -8.33 -1.07 -2.06
C GLY A 55 -7.78 0.00 -2.98
N ALA A 56 -8.64 0.73 -3.67
CA ALA A 56 -8.28 1.80 -4.61
C ALA A 56 -7.09 1.41 -5.53
N ASN A 57 -7.26 0.30 -6.24
CA ASN A 57 -6.40 -0.01 -7.39
C ASN A 57 -6.52 1.13 -8.43
N HIS A 58 -7.75 1.58 -8.66
CA HIS A 58 -8.05 2.89 -9.22
C HIS A 58 -8.46 3.84 -8.09
N GLY A 59 -8.08 5.10 -8.20
CA GLY A 59 -8.25 6.07 -7.12
C GLY A 59 -9.67 6.59 -6.90
N ASP A 60 -10.57 6.34 -7.84
CA ASP A 60 -11.96 6.78 -7.86
C ASP A 60 -12.96 5.68 -7.42
N GLU A 61 -12.46 4.57 -6.85
CA GLU A 61 -13.25 3.42 -6.36
C GLU A 61 -13.16 3.32 -4.81
N TYR A 62 -14.24 3.60 -4.08
CA TYR A 62 -14.19 3.96 -2.64
C TYR A 62 -14.65 2.88 -1.66
N GLU A 63 -15.43 1.88 -2.08
CA GLU A 63 -15.99 0.85 -1.21
C GLU A 63 -14.89 0.02 -0.54
N GLY A 64 -13.88 -0.38 -1.32
CA GLY A 64 -12.71 -1.10 -0.83
C GLY A 64 -11.91 -0.29 0.20
N PRO A 65 -11.44 0.93 -0.12
CA PRO A 65 -10.76 1.81 0.83
C PRO A 65 -11.52 2.01 2.14
N VAL A 66 -12.84 2.25 2.09
CA VAL A 66 -13.66 2.44 3.30
C VAL A 66 -13.67 1.18 4.16
N ALA A 67 -13.97 0.02 3.57
CA ALA A 67 -14.01 -1.24 4.31
C ALA A 67 -12.64 -1.63 4.88
N LEU A 68 -11.57 -1.40 4.14
CA LEU A 68 -10.21 -1.75 4.56
C LEU A 68 -9.65 -0.80 5.61
N GLN A 69 -9.98 0.49 5.54
CA GLN A 69 -9.62 1.44 6.59
C GLN A 69 -10.34 1.10 7.90
N ASP A 70 -11.61 0.72 7.81
CA ASP A 70 -12.41 0.27 8.96
C ASP A 70 -11.82 -1.01 9.59
N LEU A 71 -11.50 -2.00 8.75
CA LEU A 71 -10.86 -3.24 9.19
C LEU A 71 -9.50 -2.99 9.85
N ALA A 72 -8.66 -2.14 9.24
CA ALA A 72 -7.34 -1.81 9.78
C ALA A 72 -7.41 -1.14 11.17
N LEU A 73 -8.48 -0.40 11.47
CA LEU A 73 -8.65 0.26 12.77
C LEU A 73 -9.28 -0.65 13.85
N ARG A 74 -9.91 -1.75 13.47
CA ARG A 74 -10.70 -2.59 14.39
C ARG A 74 -10.19 -4.01 14.57
N LEU A 75 -9.47 -4.56 13.60
CA LEU A 75 -8.96 -5.92 13.65
C LEU A 75 -7.85 -6.03 14.69
N ASN A 76 -8.07 -6.80 15.75
CA ASN A 76 -7.02 -7.08 16.74
C ASN A 76 -6.26 -8.34 16.35
N ALA A 77 -4.95 -8.37 16.64
CA ALA A 77 -4.13 -9.56 16.43
C ALA A 77 -4.69 -10.81 17.14
N ALA A 78 -5.30 -10.65 18.32
CA ALA A 78 -5.91 -11.74 19.06
C ALA A 78 -7.09 -12.41 18.34
N ASP A 79 -7.71 -11.74 17.37
CA ASP A 79 -8.90 -12.23 16.64
C ASP A 79 -8.54 -13.13 15.45
N ILE A 80 -7.24 -13.29 15.14
CA ILE A 80 -6.78 -14.04 13.96
C ILE A 80 -5.73 -15.10 14.29
N GLN A 81 -5.55 -16.05 13.36
CA GLN A 81 -4.42 -16.98 13.27
C GLN A 81 -3.83 -16.89 11.86
N GLY A 82 -2.60 -16.39 11.75
CA GLY A 82 -1.96 -16.05 10.48
C GLY A 82 -1.66 -14.56 10.37
N ARG A 83 -1.81 -13.99 9.16
CA ARG A 83 -1.46 -12.60 8.86
C ARG A 83 -2.44 -11.95 7.89
N VAL A 84 -2.81 -10.70 8.18
CA VAL A 84 -3.56 -9.83 7.27
C VAL A 84 -2.70 -8.60 6.98
N ILE A 85 -2.39 -8.38 5.70
CA ILE A 85 -1.70 -7.19 5.21
C ILE A 85 -2.74 -6.33 4.49
N ILE A 86 -2.94 -5.11 4.96
CA ILE A 86 -4.01 -4.21 4.51
C ILE A 86 -3.39 -2.98 3.88
N VAL A 87 -3.68 -2.73 2.60
CA VAL A 87 -3.30 -1.52 1.87
C VAL A 87 -4.58 -0.88 1.33
N PRO A 88 -5.22 0.03 2.09
CA PRO A 88 -6.53 0.56 1.73
C PRO A 88 -6.51 1.41 0.46
N ALA A 89 -5.37 2.00 0.12
CA ALA A 89 -5.16 2.77 -1.10
C ALA A 89 -3.91 2.31 -1.84
N PHE A 90 -4.10 1.40 -2.80
CA PHE A 90 -3.01 0.71 -3.50
C PHE A 90 -2.34 1.60 -4.53
N ASN A 91 -3.11 2.29 -5.38
CA ASN A 91 -2.62 3.40 -6.17
C ASN A 91 -2.84 4.71 -5.39
N TYR A 92 -2.02 4.92 -4.36
CA TYR A 92 -2.19 6.05 -3.44
C TYR A 92 -2.18 7.43 -4.12
N PRO A 93 -1.31 7.74 -5.10
CA PRO A 93 -1.40 8.99 -5.85
C PRO A 93 -2.74 9.19 -6.56
N ALA A 94 -3.27 8.14 -7.22
CA ALA A 94 -4.58 8.19 -7.87
C ALA A 94 -5.70 8.42 -6.85
N PHE A 95 -5.69 7.68 -5.73
CA PHE A 95 -6.66 7.81 -4.65
C PHE A 95 -6.68 9.24 -4.08
N ARG A 96 -5.49 9.83 -3.86
CA ARG A 96 -5.35 11.21 -3.38
C ARG A 96 -5.89 12.25 -4.36
N ALA A 97 -5.90 11.93 -5.65
CA ALA A 97 -6.44 12.79 -6.70
C ALA A 97 -7.91 12.50 -7.04
N GLY A 98 -8.50 11.41 -6.52
CA GLY A 98 -9.85 10.96 -6.89
C GLY A 98 -9.97 10.60 -8.37
N THR A 99 -8.90 10.09 -8.97
CA THR A 99 -8.82 9.75 -10.40
C THR A 99 -8.57 8.27 -10.60
N ARG A 100 -9.00 7.73 -11.73
CA ARG A 100 -8.75 6.33 -12.09
C ARG A 100 -7.26 5.98 -12.09
N ASN A 101 -6.45 6.79 -12.77
CA ASN A 101 -5.02 6.60 -12.93
C ASN A 101 -4.24 7.60 -12.07
N SER A 102 -2.95 7.33 -11.86
CA SER A 102 -2.07 8.21 -11.11
C SER A 102 -1.85 9.55 -11.85
N PRO A 103 -1.94 10.71 -11.19
CA PRO A 103 -1.67 12.00 -11.81
C PRO A 103 -0.16 12.23 -12.07
N ILE A 104 0.72 11.36 -11.56
CA ILE A 104 2.18 11.51 -11.70
C ILE A 104 2.64 11.04 -13.09
N ASP A 105 2.03 9.97 -13.59
CA ASP A 105 2.51 9.20 -14.75
C ASP A 105 1.38 8.67 -15.63
N ASP A 106 0.11 9.02 -15.37
CA ASP A 106 -1.10 8.43 -15.97
C ASP A 106 -1.16 6.89 -15.82
N GLY A 107 -0.43 6.36 -14.83
CA GLY A 107 -0.29 4.94 -14.62
C GLY A 107 -1.61 4.29 -14.18
N ASN A 108 -2.06 3.30 -14.96
CA ASN A 108 -3.11 2.38 -14.56
C ASN A 108 -2.47 1.19 -13.82
N MET A 109 -2.56 1.19 -12.48
CA MET A 109 -2.00 0.15 -11.60
C MET A 109 -2.38 -1.28 -12.05
N ASN A 110 -3.60 -1.49 -12.54
CA ASN A 110 -4.08 -2.80 -12.99
C ASN A 110 -3.52 -3.26 -14.36
N ARG A 111 -2.64 -2.48 -14.99
CA ARG A 111 -2.07 -2.77 -16.33
C ARG A 111 -0.55 -2.69 -16.39
N VAL A 112 0.10 -2.33 -15.29
CA VAL A 112 1.57 -2.20 -15.22
C VAL A 112 2.27 -3.43 -14.64
N PHE A 113 1.53 -4.42 -14.13
CA PHE A 113 2.12 -5.67 -13.65
C PHE A 113 2.90 -6.39 -14.78
N PRO A 114 4.10 -6.94 -14.51
CA PRO A 114 4.73 -7.14 -13.20
C PRO A 114 5.53 -5.94 -12.66
N GLY A 115 5.51 -4.80 -13.35
CA GLY A 115 6.20 -3.58 -12.95
C GLY A 115 7.69 -3.56 -13.29
N ASN A 116 8.34 -2.48 -12.90
CA ASN A 116 9.76 -2.25 -13.09
C ASN A 116 10.31 -1.40 -11.93
N PRO A 117 11.23 -1.94 -11.10
CA PRO A 117 11.85 -1.22 -9.98
C PRO A 117 12.60 0.08 -10.36
N ARG A 118 12.83 0.32 -11.65
CA ARG A 118 13.45 1.55 -12.19
C ARG A 118 12.50 2.31 -13.14
N GLY A 119 11.21 1.99 -13.13
CA GLY A 119 10.19 2.56 -13.97
C GLY A 119 9.59 3.83 -13.38
N THR A 120 8.37 4.13 -13.81
CA THR A 120 7.53 5.19 -13.25
C THR A 120 7.10 4.86 -11.82
N VAL A 121 6.40 5.79 -11.14
CA VAL A 121 5.95 5.58 -9.76
C VAL A 121 4.95 4.42 -9.65
N THR A 122 4.15 4.21 -10.70
CA THR A 122 3.14 3.14 -10.72
C THR A 122 3.73 1.75 -11.02
N GLU A 123 4.92 1.66 -11.63
CA GLU A 123 5.65 0.41 -11.97
C GLU A 123 6.53 -0.13 -10.84
#